data_AF-A0A6N9PQW1-F1
#
_entry.id   AF-A0A6N9PQW1-F1
#
_cell.length_a   1.000
_cell.length_b   1.000
_cell.length_c   1.000
_cell.angle_alpha   90.00
_cell.angle_beta   90.00
_cell.angle_gamma   90.00
#
_symmetry.space_group_name_H-M   'P 1'
#
loop_
_entity.id
_entity.type
_entity.pdbx_description
1 polymer ?
#
loop_
_entity_poly.entity_id
_entity_poly.type
_entity_poly.pdbx_seq_one_letter_code
_entity_poly.pdbx_strand_id
1 'polypeptide(L)'
;MRGENKRLVFVFNFTPERSFETMKPMKKGLGTFCRAVRFFSLSVGLTAVCMLGTLGLMGPGAAQALEASAFNGEQSYDKPAAPAAAAADSGELSVIPLGSAFGIKLFTDGVIVASLSDIYTENGVCCPAAEAGLLPGDYLVEADGMEIQSNAALAKYIGVSGGKPIRFLVKRGEEQFEATVNPVYGEGAFKTGIWVRDSAAGVGTLTFYDPQSGMFAGLGHGICDMDAGGVMALKSGEPAPITLCGVTKGQPQSPGQLRGYFSSDESLGRLLANNETGVYGTLDTPPAGTALAVLPREEVQEGAVKLLLSIDENGPRLYEAKIEGIASRDQPTKNLVLRVTDPRLLEATGGIVQGMSGAPILQNGKLAGAVTHVFTEDPAMGYGIFAQTMVEQGRAIASQSVQEHDAA
;
A
#
# COMPACT_ATOMS: atom_id res chain seq x y z
N MET A 1 25.88 20.90 -15.98
CA MET A 1 24.90 19.86 -16.32
C MET A 1 24.22 19.44 -15.03
N ARG A 2 22.97 19.87 -14.79
CA ARG A 2 22.16 19.41 -13.65
C ARG A 2 21.45 18.14 -14.10
N GLY A 3 21.67 17.05 -13.38
CA GLY A 3 21.02 15.77 -13.64
C GLY A 3 19.52 15.90 -13.41
N GLU A 4 18.73 15.53 -14.41
CA GLU A 4 17.29 15.34 -14.27
C GLU A 4 17.04 14.16 -13.33
N ASN A 5 16.57 14.46 -12.12
CA ASN A 5 16.07 13.46 -11.20
C ASN A 5 14.78 12.89 -11.80
N LYS A 6 14.87 11.74 -12.48
CA LYS A 6 13.70 10.99 -12.94
C LYS A 6 12.96 10.47 -11.71
N ARG A 7 11.97 11.23 -11.22
CA ARG A 7 11.06 10.78 -10.17
C ARG A 7 10.18 9.66 -10.74
N LEU A 8 10.35 8.45 -10.23
CA LEU A 8 9.54 7.30 -10.61
C LEU A 8 8.13 7.50 -10.03
N VAL A 9 7.14 7.69 -10.90
CA VAL A 9 5.72 7.66 -10.50
C VAL A 9 5.31 6.20 -10.46
N PHE A 10 5.14 5.65 -9.26
CA PHE A 10 4.59 4.31 -9.09
C PHE A 10 3.06 4.40 -9.21
N VAL A 11 2.50 3.79 -10.27
CA VAL A 11 1.07 3.50 -10.34
C VAL A 11 0.89 2.12 -9.73
N PHE A 12 0.53 2.09 -8.46
CA PHE A 12 0.19 0.85 -7.77
C PHE A 12 -1.09 0.31 -8.39
N ASN A 13 -1.18 -0.95 -8.79
CA ASN A 13 -2.45 -1.54 -9.23
C ASN A 13 -2.77 -2.68 -8.28
N PHE A 14 -3.71 -2.46 -7.36
CA PHE A 14 -4.36 -3.55 -6.64
C PHE A 14 -5.66 -3.85 -7.38
N THR A 15 -5.80 -4.99 -8.06
CA THR A 15 -7.10 -5.37 -8.64
C THR A 15 -8.04 -5.86 -7.52
N PRO A 16 -9.34 -5.51 -7.56
CA PRO A 16 -10.32 -5.99 -6.58
C PRO A 16 -10.48 -7.51 -6.63
N GLU A 17 -10.74 -8.13 -5.47
CA GLU A 17 -11.16 -9.53 -5.35
C GLU A 17 -12.44 -9.76 -6.17
N ARG A 18 -12.42 -10.78 -7.05
CA ARG A 18 -13.66 -11.31 -7.64
C ARG A 18 -14.28 -12.28 -6.64
N SER A 19 -15.52 -12.02 -6.24
CA SER A 19 -16.34 -13.00 -5.53
C SER A 19 -16.53 -14.25 -6.41
N PHE A 20 -16.14 -15.41 -5.89
CA PHE A 20 -16.34 -16.70 -6.55
C PHE A 20 -17.82 -17.09 -6.48
N GLU A 21 -18.55 -16.95 -7.59
CA GLU A 21 -19.83 -17.65 -7.80
C GLU A 21 -19.62 -18.92 -8.65
N THR A 22 -20.21 -20.01 -8.18
CA THR A 22 -20.18 -21.36 -8.75
C THR A 22 -20.69 -21.40 -10.20
N MET A 23 -19.83 -21.81 -11.15
CA MET A 23 -20.24 -22.07 -12.54
C MET A 23 -20.91 -23.43 -12.71
N LYS A 24 -22.14 -23.45 -13.25
CA LYS A 24 -22.77 -24.62 -13.89
C LYS A 24 -22.41 -24.67 -15.39
N PRO A 25 -22.37 -25.86 -16.02
CA PRO A 25 -21.79 -26.01 -17.35
C PRO A 25 -22.78 -25.65 -18.46
N MET A 26 -22.37 -24.83 -19.42
CA MET A 26 -23.11 -24.60 -20.66
C MET A 26 -22.40 -25.21 -21.87
N LYS A 27 -23.20 -25.91 -22.67
CA LYS A 27 -22.82 -26.71 -23.84
C LYS A 27 -22.36 -25.85 -25.03
N LYS A 28 -21.51 -26.48 -25.85
CA LYS A 28 -20.91 -26.05 -27.12
C LYS A 28 -21.87 -25.39 -28.11
N GLY A 29 -21.38 -24.34 -28.77
CA GLY A 29 -21.87 -23.84 -30.06
C GLY A 29 -20.70 -23.28 -30.87
N LEU A 30 -20.39 -23.93 -31.99
CA LEU A 30 -19.29 -23.64 -32.91
C LEU A 30 -19.75 -22.61 -33.96
N GLY A 31 -18.95 -21.56 -34.19
CA GLY A 31 -19.07 -20.72 -35.38
C GLY A 31 -19.03 -19.22 -35.10
N THR A 32 -17.87 -18.59 -35.35
CA THR A 32 -17.65 -17.53 -36.36
C THR A 32 -16.34 -16.81 -35.99
N PHE A 33 -15.25 -17.33 -36.55
CA PHE A 33 -13.91 -16.74 -36.56
C PHE A 33 -13.89 -15.60 -37.61
N CYS A 34 -13.08 -14.56 -37.40
CA CYS A 34 -12.88 -13.34 -38.23
C CYS A 34 -13.80 -12.13 -37.98
N ARG A 35 -13.47 -11.31 -36.97
CA ARG A 35 -13.45 -9.83 -37.04
C ARG A 35 -13.02 -9.23 -35.68
N ALA A 36 -11.74 -8.91 -35.51
CA ALA A 36 -11.22 -7.86 -34.61
C ALA A 36 -9.68 -7.89 -34.54
N VAL A 37 -9.00 -7.82 -35.68
CA VAL A 37 -7.60 -7.40 -35.76
C VAL A 37 -7.55 -6.26 -36.76
N ARG A 38 -7.72 -5.04 -36.24
CA ARG A 38 -7.43 -3.74 -36.87
C ARG A 38 -8.00 -2.66 -35.94
N PHE A 39 -7.22 -2.27 -34.93
CA PHE A 39 -7.17 -0.92 -34.34
C PHE A 39 -6.03 -0.92 -33.32
N PHE A 40 -4.80 -1.10 -33.81
CA PHE A 40 -3.57 -0.87 -33.05
C PHE A 40 -2.54 -0.24 -33.98
N SER A 41 -2.76 1.04 -34.32
CA SER A 41 -1.79 1.94 -34.95
C SER A 41 -2.50 3.24 -35.35
N LEU A 42 -2.58 4.24 -34.46
CA LEU A 42 -2.78 5.68 -34.76
C LEU A 42 -3.07 6.43 -33.44
N SER A 43 -2.03 6.82 -32.71
CA SER A 43 -2.04 8.01 -31.82
C SER A 43 -0.63 8.26 -31.24
N VAL A 44 0.36 8.46 -32.10
CA VAL A 44 1.62 9.12 -31.73
C VAL A 44 1.95 10.06 -32.87
N GLY A 45 1.94 11.36 -32.59
CA GLY A 45 2.47 12.38 -33.51
C GLY A 45 1.46 13.44 -33.92
N LEU A 46 1.16 14.39 -33.04
CA LEU A 46 0.98 15.80 -33.43
C LEU A 46 0.94 16.73 -32.21
N THR A 47 2.11 17.21 -31.76
CA THR A 47 2.27 18.52 -31.10
C THR A 47 3.77 18.81 -30.88
N ALA A 48 4.49 18.88 -31.99
CA ALA A 48 5.84 19.44 -32.03
C ALA A 48 6.04 20.12 -33.38
N VAL A 49 5.43 21.30 -33.57
CA VAL A 49 5.89 22.40 -34.44
C VAL A 49 5.04 23.63 -34.07
N CYS A 50 5.61 24.54 -33.30
CA CYS A 50 5.37 25.98 -33.43
C CYS A 50 6.70 26.66 -33.09
N MET A 51 7.53 26.78 -34.13
CA MET A 51 8.77 27.54 -34.09
C MET A 51 8.48 29.05 -34.01
N LEU A 52 9.16 29.70 -33.08
CA LEU A 52 10.05 30.86 -33.28
C LEU A 52 9.84 31.76 -34.51
N GLY A 53 9.72 33.06 -34.21
CA GLY A 53 9.95 34.21 -35.11
C GLY A 53 8.87 35.27 -34.86
N THR A 54 9.12 36.49 -34.41
CA THR A 54 10.27 37.39 -34.56
C THR A 54 10.19 38.57 -33.57
N LEU A 55 11.27 39.38 -33.54
CA LEU A 55 11.56 40.65 -32.83
C LEU A 55 12.21 40.44 -31.44
N GLY A 56 13.45 40.84 -31.16
CA GLY A 56 14.39 41.69 -31.88
C GLY A 56 15.03 42.68 -30.89
N LEU A 57 16.32 42.46 -30.57
CA LEU A 57 17.35 43.44 -30.18
C LEU A 57 16.98 44.62 -29.25
N MET A 58 17.54 44.63 -28.04
CA MET A 58 18.50 45.65 -27.54
C MET A 58 19.24 45.12 -26.30
N GLY A 59 20.57 45.28 -26.28
CA GLY A 59 21.44 44.99 -25.12
C GLY A 59 21.62 46.20 -24.19
N PRO A 60 22.76 46.31 -23.47
CA PRO A 60 22.87 45.95 -22.06
C PRO A 60 22.98 47.17 -21.13
N GLY A 61 22.60 47.02 -19.86
CA GLY A 61 22.77 48.05 -18.83
C GLY A 61 22.93 47.44 -17.43
N ALA A 62 24.07 47.75 -16.81
CA ALA A 62 24.46 47.32 -15.47
C ALA A 62 23.86 48.21 -14.35
N ALA A 63 24.12 47.81 -13.10
CA ALA A 63 23.84 48.48 -11.81
C ALA A 63 22.41 48.26 -11.27
N GLN A 64 22.13 48.03 -9.98
CA GLN A 64 22.87 48.20 -8.73
C GLN A 64 22.14 47.42 -7.62
N ALA A 65 22.85 47.02 -6.57
CA ALA A 65 22.29 46.48 -5.33
C ALA A 65 21.55 47.57 -4.51
N LEU A 66 20.52 47.22 -3.74
CA LEU A 66 20.45 47.38 -2.26
C LEU A 66 19.10 46.92 -1.67
N GLU A 67 19.16 46.31 -0.49
CA GLU A 67 18.06 46.21 0.49
C GLU A 67 17.77 47.56 1.16
N ALA A 68 16.52 47.78 1.61
CA ALA A 68 16.17 48.11 3.01
C ALA A 68 14.65 48.37 3.16
N SER A 69 14.04 47.54 4.00
CA SER A 69 13.17 47.84 5.15
C SER A 69 12.21 49.04 5.16
N ALA A 70 11.05 48.74 5.77
CA ALA A 70 10.18 49.60 6.60
C ALA A 70 8.81 49.94 6.00
N PHE A 71 7.76 49.28 6.48
CA PHE A 71 6.58 49.97 7.01
C PHE A 71 5.88 49.10 8.05
N ASN A 72 5.88 49.62 9.28
CA ASN A 72 5.15 49.13 10.44
C ASN A 72 3.66 49.43 10.26
N GLY A 73 2.79 48.52 10.69
CA GLY A 73 1.36 48.74 10.81
C GLY A 73 0.79 47.76 11.82
N GLU A 74 0.64 48.23 13.06
CA GLU A 74 0.09 47.52 14.20
C GLU A 74 -1.33 47.02 13.94
N GLN A 75 -1.61 45.75 14.25
CA GLN A 75 -2.91 45.33 14.76
C GLN A 75 -2.75 44.09 15.62
N SER A 76 -3.18 44.22 16.87
CA SER A 76 -3.12 43.21 17.93
C SER A 76 -3.82 41.91 17.52
N TYR A 77 -3.11 40.80 17.61
CA TYR A 77 -3.72 39.49 17.74
C TYR A 77 -3.14 38.82 18.98
N ASP A 78 -4.05 38.50 19.91
CA ASP A 78 -3.77 37.78 21.13
C ASP A 78 -3.06 36.46 20.83
N LYS A 79 -1.94 36.28 21.51
CA LYS A 79 -1.09 35.10 21.51
C LYS A 79 -1.87 33.87 21.98
N PRO A 80 -2.02 32.80 21.18
CA PRO A 80 -2.33 31.50 21.76
C PRO A 80 -1.10 31.02 22.55
N ALA A 81 -1.35 30.68 23.81
CA ALA A 81 -0.35 30.15 24.72
C ALA A 81 0.40 28.95 24.12
N ALA A 82 1.69 28.86 24.45
CA ALA A 82 2.52 27.70 24.14
C ALA A 82 1.85 26.41 24.64
N PRO A 83 1.94 25.29 23.91
CA PRO A 83 1.36 24.04 24.39
C PRO A 83 2.08 23.61 25.67
N ALA A 84 1.33 23.61 26.77
CA ALA A 84 1.76 23.06 28.03
C ALA A 84 1.96 21.55 27.85
N ALA A 85 3.14 21.08 28.23
CA ALA A 85 3.40 19.67 28.45
C ALA A 85 2.62 19.16 29.68
N ALA A 86 2.29 17.87 29.61
CA ALA A 86 1.86 16.95 30.66
C ALA A 86 0.37 16.96 31.07
N ALA A 87 -0.29 15.82 30.83
CA ALA A 87 -0.76 14.97 31.92
C ALA A 87 -0.95 13.53 31.41
N ALA A 88 -0.18 12.60 31.96
CA ALA A 88 -0.52 11.19 31.97
C ALA A 88 -1.55 10.94 33.08
N ASP A 89 -2.29 9.83 32.92
CA ASP A 89 -3.20 9.19 33.88
C ASP A 89 -4.68 9.61 33.82
N SER A 90 -5.35 9.19 32.74
CA SER A 90 -6.63 8.52 32.89
C SER A 90 -6.43 7.08 32.41
N GLY A 91 -6.86 6.07 33.14
CA GLY A 91 -6.81 4.66 32.71
C GLY A 91 -7.64 4.34 31.45
N GLU A 92 -8.04 5.34 30.65
CA GLU A 92 -8.68 5.18 29.36
C GLU A 92 -7.61 4.94 28.28
N LEU A 93 -7.79 3.88 27.50
CA LEU A 93 -7.02 3.61 26.28
C LEU A 93 -7.06 4.86 25.39
N SER A 94 -5.90 5.45 25.09
CA SER A 94 -5.81 6.66 24.26
C SER A 94 -4.66 6.58 23.26
N VAL A 95 -4.87 7.17 22.08
CA VAL A 95 -3.93 7.15 20.94
C VAL A 95 -4.00 8.46 20.15
N ILE A 96 -2.95 8.80 19.43
CA ILE A 96 -2.89 9.97 18.54
C ILE A 96 -3.39 9.54 17.15
N PRO A 97 -4.57 9.96 16.68
CA PRO A 97 -5.01 9.69 15.32
C PRO A 97 -4.18 10.49 14.31
N LEU A 98 -3.83 9.88 13.17
CA LEU A 98 -2.90 10.48 12.20
C LEU A 98 -3.60 10.83 10.88
N GLY A 99 -4.16 9.85 10.16
CA GLY A 99 -4.81 10.06 8.86
C GLY A 99 -3.86 10.50 7.73
N SER A 100 -2.56 10.60 7.99
CA SER A 100 -1.56 10.90 6.98
C SER A 100 -1.35 9.68 6.07
N ALA A 101 -1.29 9.91 4.76
CA ALA A 101 -0.92 8.86 3.84
C ALA A 101 0.58 8.53 4.00
N PHE A 102 0.94 7.25 3.89
CA PHE A 102 2.32 6.78 3.96
C PHE A 102 2.56 5.70 2.91
N GLY A 103 3.82 5.57 2.52
CA GLY A 103 4.28 4.51 1.66
C GLY A 103 4.63 3.29 2.50
N ILE A 104 4.40 2.11 1.95
CA ILE A 104 4.76 0.85 2.58
C ILE A 104 5.70 0.13 1.64
N LYS A 105 6.84 -0.34 2.16
CA LYS A 105 7.75 -1.26 1.49
C LYS A 105 7.79 -2.55 2.32
N LEU A 106 7.42 -3.67 1.71
CA LEU A 106 7.49 -5.00 2.32
C LEU A 106 8.51 -5.85 1.57
N PHE A 107 9.28 -6.62 2.32
CA PHE A 107 10.20 -7.61 1.78
C PHE A 107 9.79 -8.98 2.32
N THR A 108 9.68 -9.97 1.42
CA THR A 108 9.30 -11.33 1.78
C THR A 108 10.47 -12.14 2.32
N ASP A 109 10.12 -13.23 3.01
CA ASP A 109 11.05 -14.33 3.20
C ASP A 109 11.02 -15.26 1.98
N GLY A 110 12.16 -15.33 1.28
CA GLY A 110 12.20 -15.92 -0.05
C GLY A 110 11.64 -15.00 -1.14
N VAL A 111 11.30 -15.60 -2.28
CA VAL A 111 10.67 -14.90 -3.41
C VAL A 111 9.36 -15.57 -3.82
N ILE A 112 8.39 -14.77 -4.23
CA ILE A 112 7.06 -15.22 -4.68
C ILE A 112 7.12 -15.47 -6.18
N VAL A 113 6.60 -16.61 -6.63
CA VAL A 113 6.32 -16.89 -8.04
C VAL A 113 5.15 -16.02 -8.48
N ALA A 114 5.42 -14.93 -9.20
CA ALA A 114 4.41 -14.02 -9.72
C ALA A 114 3.71 -14.61 -10.96
N SER A 115 4.48 -15.26 -11.83
CA SER A 115 3.93 -15.94 -13.01
C SER A 115 4.91 -16.96 -13.57
N LEU A 116 4.40 -17.79 -14.48
CA LEU A 116 5.21 -18.74 -15.24
C LEU A 116 5.18 -18.35 -16.71
N SER A 117 6.28 -18.59 -17.41
CA SER A 117 6.38 -18.33 -18.85
C SER A 117 7.08 -19.46 -19.56
N ASP A 118 6.63 -19.70 -20.78
CA ASP A 118 7.27 -20.58 -21.72
C ASP A 118 8.65 -20.04 -22.12
N ILE A 119 9.61 -20.94 -22.26
CA ILE A 119 10.96 -20.66 -22.75
C ILE A 119 11.11 -21.31 -24.12
N TYR A 120 11.56 -20.50 -25.08
CA TYR A 120 11.93 -20.97 -26.41
C TYR A 120 13.38 -21.46 -26.38
N THR A 121 13.54 -22.76 -26.58
CA THR A 121 14.85 -23.44 -26.65
C THR A 121 15.06 -24.02 -28.05
N GLU A 122 16.29 -24.46 -28.35
CA GLU A 122 16.58 -25.16 -29.61
C GLU A 122 15.81 -26.49 -29.75
N ASN A 123 15.40 -27.09 -28.63
CA ASN A 123 14.68 -28.36 -28.57
C ASN A 123 13.16 -28.20 -28.50
N GLY A 124 12.65 -26.97 -28.56
CA GLY A 124 11.22 -26.66 -28.48
C GLY A 124 10.86 -25.70 -27.36
N VAL A 125 9.57 -25.60 -27.10
CA VAL A 125 8.98 -24.71 -26.08
C VAL A 125 8.69 -25.53 -24.82
N CYS A 126 9.14 -25.05 -23.66
CA CYS A 126 8.95 -25.73 -22.38
C CYS A 126 8.85 -24.72 -21.23
N CYS A 127 8.35 -25.17 -20.07
CA CYS A 127 8.33 -24.37 -18.85
C CYS A 127 8.78 -25.27 -17.69
N PRO A 128 10.09 -25.34 -17.39
CA PRO A 128 10.63 -26.26 -16.38
C PRO A 128 10.00 -26.09 -14.99
N ALA A 129 9.63 -24.87 -14.63
CA ALA A 129 8.93 -24.59 -13.38
C ALA A 129 7.53 -25.20 -13.32
N ALA A 130 6.74 -25.06 -14.39
CA ALA A 130 5.42 -25.66 -14.47
C ALA A 130 5.51 -27.20 -14.48
N GLU A 131 6.50 -27.75 -15.18
CA GLU A 131 6.79 -29.20 -15.20
C GLU A 131 7.17 -29.74 -13.81
N ALA A 132 7.83 -28.91 -12.99
CA ALA A 132 8.15 -29.22 -11.60
C ALA A 132 6.98 -29.01 -10.62
N GLY A 133 5.81 -28.59 -11.11
CA GLY A 133 4.61 -28.40 -10.28
C GLY A 133 4.56 -27.08 -9.51
N LEU A 134 5.45 -26.12 -9.83
CA LEU A 134 5.35 -24.77 -9.28
C LEU A 134 4.14 -24.05 -9.86
N LEU A 135 3.54 -23.17 -9.06
CA LEU A 135 2.37 -22.36 -9.41
C LEU A 135 2.60 -20.90 -9.02
N PRO A 136 1.93 -19.94 -9.69
CA PRO A 136 1.83 -18.58 -9.17
C PRO A 136 1.31 -18.58 -7.72
N GLY A 137 1.93 -17.75 -6.88
CA GLY A 137 1.67 -17.69 -5.44
C GLY A 137 2.58 -18.58 -4.57
N ASP A 138 3.40 -19.44 -5.16
CA ASP A 138 4.39 -20.22 -4.43
C ASP A 138 5.52 -19.33 -3.89
N TYR A 139 5.93 -19.56 -2.64
CA TYR A 139 7.09 -18.93 -2.03
C TYR A 139 8.31 -19.85 -2.13
N LEU A 140 9.34 -19.42 -2.87
CA LEU A 140 10.63 -20.10 -2.94
C LEU A 140 11.52 -19.57 -1.83
N VAL A 141 11.76 -20.38 -0.82
CA VAL A 141 12.50 -20.00 0.39
C VAL A 141 13.99 -20.35 0.27
N GLU A 142 14.29 -21.54 -0.27
CA GLU A 142 15.65 -22.03 -0.45
C GLU A 142 15.87 -22.61 -1.84
N ALA A 143 17.12 -22.55 -2.31
CA ALA A 143 17.61 -23.26 -3.48
C ALA A 143 18.83 -24.11 -3.07
N ASP A 144 18.70 -25.43 -3.16
CA ASP A 144 19.70 -26.43 -2.74
C ASP A 144 20.17 -26.24 -1.28
N GLY A 145 19.24 -25.89 -0.39
CA GLY A 145 19.51 -25.65 1.04
C GLY A 145 20.13 -24.28 1.35
N MET A 146 20.25 -23.40 0.35
CA MET A 146 20.68 -22.01 0.53
C MET A 146 19.48 -21.07 0.47
N GLU A 147 19.38 -20.20 1.46
CA GLU A 147 18.33 -19.18 1.55
C GLU A 147 18.32 -18.24 0.35
N ILE A 148 17.13 -18.00 -0.20
CA ILE A 148 16.92 -17.07 -1.31
C ILE A 148 16.62 -15.68 -0.74
N GLN A 149 17.57 -14.76 -0.85
CA GLN A 149 17.45 -13.43 -0.25
C GLN A 149 16.82 -12.37 -1.15
N SER A 150 16.80 -12.57 -2.47
CA SER A 150 16.27 -11.59 -3.44
C SER A 150 16.10 -12.19 -4.82
N ASN A 151 15.37 -11.47 -5.68
CA ASN A 151 15.25 -11.80 -7.10
C ASN A 151 16.62 -11.91 -7.78
N ALA A 152 17.54 -10.99 -7.45
CA ALA A 152 18.88 -10.96 -8.03
C ALA A 152 19.73 -12.16 -7.58
N ALA A 153 19.62 -12.55 -6.31
CA ALA A 153 20.30 -13.73 -5.78
C ALA A 153 19.81 -15.01 -6.48
N LEU A 154 18.49 -15.17 -6.64
CA LEU A 154 17.92 -16.32 -7.34
C LEU A 154 18.33 -16.36 -8.82
N ALA A 155 18.22 -15.24 -9.54
CA ALA A 155 18.58 -15.17 -10.95
C ALA A 155 20.07 -15.52 -11.17
N LYS A 156 20.95 -15.02 -10.30
CA LYS A 156 22.37 -15.37 -10.32
C LYS A 156 22.57 -16.86 -10.04
N TYR A 157 21.86 -17.42 -9.06
CA TYR A 157 21.96 -18.84 -8.73
C TYR A 157 21.56 -19.75 -9.90
N ILE A 158 20.42 -19.45 -10.55
CA ILE A 158 19.96 -20.16 -11.75
C ILE A 158 20.99 -20.06 -12.88
N GLY A 159 21.58 -18.89 -13.10
CA GLY A 159 22.61 -18.72 -14.13
C GLY A 159 23.86 -19.56 -13.86
N VAL A 160 24.30 -19.63 -12.59
CA VAL A 160 25.49 -20.39 -12.17
C VAL A 160 25.26 -21.90 -12.16
N SER A 161 24.01 -22.37 -12.01
CA SER A 161 23.71 -23.81 -12.01
C SER A 161 24.12 -24.50 -13.33
N GLY A 162 24.20 -23.75 -14.42
CA GLY A 162 24.63 -24.27 -15.73
C GLY A 162 23.71 -25.36 -16.27
N GLY A 163 22.42 -25.30 -15.93
CA GLY A 163 21.43 -26.32 -16.32
C GLY A 163 21.35 -27.53 -15.40
N LYS A 164 22.14 -27.55 -14.32
CA LYS A 164 21.99 -28.59 -13.28
C LYS A 164 20.64 -28.42 -12.57
N PRO A 165 20.01 -29.54 -12.15
CA PRO A 165 18.78 -29.50 -11.36
C PRO A 165 18.96 -28.66 -10.11
N ILE A 166 17.97 -27.81 -9.80
CA ILE A 166 17.91 -27.00 -8.59
C ILE A 166 16.74 -27.50 -7.76
N ARG A 167 17.00 -27.81 -6.49
CA ARG A 167 15.97 -28.23 -5.54
C ARG A 167 15.49 -27.03 -4.74
N PHE A 168 14.26 -26.61 -4.99
CA PHE A 168 13.62 -25.54 -4.25
C PHE A 168 12.87 -26.06 -3.03
N LEU A 169 13.01 -25.38 -1.90
CA LEU A 169 12.04 -25.47 -0.79
C LEU A 169 10.92 -24.47 -1.07
N VAL A 170 9.70 -24.97 -1.22
CA VAL A 170 8.52 -24.22 -1.63
C VAL A 170 7.51 -24.18 -0.49
N LYS A 171 7.00 -22.99 -0.18
CA LYS A 171 5.85 -22.81 0.72
C LYS A 171 4.61 -22.42 -0.10
N ARG A 172 3.51 -23.16 0.09
CA ARG A 172 2.21 -22.93 -0.55
C ARG A 172 1.13 -22.97 0.53
N GLY A 173 0.63 -21.81 0.92
CA GLY A 173 -0.21 -21.68 2.12
C GLY A 173 0.58 -22.10 3.37
N GLU A 174 0.05 -23.04 4.13
CA GLU A 174 0.70 -23.61 5.33
C GLU A 174 1.60 -24.83 5.01
N GLU A 175 1.54 -25.36 3.79
CA GLU A 175 2.32 -26.53 3.40
C GLU A 175 3.72 -26.13 2.90
N GLN A 176 4.70 -26.97 3.20
CA GLN A 176 6.05 -26.90 2.64
C GLN A 176 6.38 -28.19 1.90
N PHE A 177 6.97 -28.07 0.71
CA PHE A 177 7.41 -29.20 -0.11
C PHE A 177 8.65 -28.86 -0.93
N GLU A 178 9.34 -29.89 -1.43
CA GLU A 178 10.48 -29.71 -2.32
C GLU A 178 10.06 -29.87 -3.79
N ALA A 179 10.55 -28.98 -4.65
CA ALA A 179 10.36 -29.07 -6.10
C ALA A 179 11.72 -29.01 -6.81
N THR A 180 11.99 -29.98 -7.68
CA THR A 180 13.23 -29.98 -8.47
C THR A 180 12.97 -29.42 -9.85
N VAL A 181 13.59 -28.29 -10.17
CA VAL A 181 13.46 -27.61 -11.46
C VAL A 181 14.75 -27.79 -12.25
N ASN A 182 14.64 -28.16 -13.52
CA ASN A 182 15.78 -28.33 -14.42
C ASN A 182 15.92 -27.10 -15.32
N PRO A 183 16.87 -26.17 -15.07
CA PRO A 183 17.01 -24.98 -15.90
C PRO A 183 17.40 -25.35 -17.33
N VAL A 184 16.79 -24.67 -18.29
CA VAL A 184 17.05 -24.87 -19.72
C VAL A 184 17.74 -23.64 -20.29
N TYR A 185 18.60 -23.85 -21.30
CA TYR A 185 19.23 -22.73 -21.99
C TYR A 185 18.29 -22.16 -23.05
N GLY A 186 17.97 -20.87 -22.94
CA GLY A 186 17.10 -20.15 -23.86
C GLY A 186 17.39 -18.66 -23.82
N GLU A 187 17.32 -18.00 -24.98
CA GLU A 187 17.54 -16.54 -25.11
C GLU A 187 18.89 -16.07 -24.50
N GLY A 188 19.94 -16.90 -24.60
CA GLY A 188 21.30 -16.54 -24.17
C GLY A 188 21.62 -16.78 -22.70
N ALA A 189 20.73 -17.40 -21.92
CA ALA A 189 20.99 -17.74 -20.51
C ALA A 189 20.24 -19.01 -20.07
N PHE A 190 20.64 -19.59 -18.93
CA PHE A 190 19.83 -20.62 -18.27
C PHE A 190 18.62 -20.00 -17.58
N LYS A 191 17.44 -20.58 -17.80
CA LYS A 191 16.16 -20.09 -17.31
C LYS A 191 15.30 -21.26 -16.82
N THR A 192 14.41 -20.97 -15.88
CA THR A 192 13.47 -21.94 -15.30
C THR A 192 12.02 -21.69 -15.72
N GLY A 193 11.72 -20.53 -16.30
CA GLY A 193 10.37 -20.10 -16.66
C GLY A 193 9.64 -19.41 -15.52
N ILE A 194 10.32 -19.16 -14.40
CA ILE A 194 9.77 -18.51 -13.21
C ILE A 194 9.96 -16.99 -13.32
N TRP A 195 8.88 -16.23 -13.14
CA TRP A 195 8.94 -14.81 -12.83
C TRP A 195 8.70 -14.63 -11.33
N VAL A 196 9.62 -13.94 -10.67
CA VAL A 196 9.59 -13.77 -9.22
C VAL A 196 9.51 -12.32 -8.80
N ARG A 197 9.00 -12.10 -7.59
CA ARG A 197 9.12 -10.85 -6.84
C ARG A 197 9.48 -11.14 -5.39
N ASP A 198 10.24 -10.25 -4.78
CA ASP A 198 10.76 -10.35 -3.40
C ASP A 198 10.22 -9.24 -2.50
N SER A 199 9.37 -8.39 -3.05
CA SER A 199 8.89 -7.18 -2.40
C SER A 199 7.51 -6.76 -2.91
N ALA A 200 6.83 -5.99 -2.05
CA ALA A 200 5.60 -5.30 -2.38
C ALA A 200 5.68 -3.87 -1.90
N ALA A 201 5.06 -2.95 -2.63
CA ALA A 201 4.98 -1.56 -2.26
C ALA A 201 3.57 -1.02 -2.49
N GLY A 202 3.16 -0.06 -1.67
CA GLY A 202 1.83 0.52 -1.76
C GLY A 202 1.71 1.84 -1.01
N VAL A 203 0.54 2.45 -1.17
CA VAL A 203 0.11 3.61 -0.39
C VAL A 203 -0.94 3.13 0.61
N GLY A 204 -0.78 3.53 1.86
CA GLY A 204 -1.76 3.31 2.92
C GLY A 204 -1.99 4.59 3.71
N THR A 205 -2.85 4.50 4.73
CA THR A 205 -3.04 5.57 5.71
C THR A 205 -2.53 5.12 7.07
N LEU A 206 -1.75 5.99 7.73
CA LEU A 206 -1.42 5.84 9.14
C LEU A 206 -2.68 6.10 9.96
N THR A 207 -3.12 5.11 10.71
CA THR A 207 -4.33 5.18 11.52
C THR A 207 -4.06 5.99 12.78
N PHE A 208 -3.21 5.45 13.66
CA PHE A 208 -2.87 6.10 14.92
C PHE A 208 -1.45 5.75 15.36
N TYR A 209 -0.97 6.52 16.33
CA TYR A 209 0.22 6.23 17.12
C TYR A 209 -0.19 6.08 18.60
N ASP A 210 0.26 5.02 19.26
CA ASP A 210 0.07 4.78 20.69
C ASP A 210 1.32 5.23 21.46
N PRO A 211 1.27 6.37 22.17
CA PRO A 211 2.42 6.90 22.90
C PRO A 211 2.88 5.98 24.05
N GLN A 212 2.02 5.08 24.53
CA GLN A 212 2.35 4.17 25.63
C GLN A 212 3.25 3.03 25.15
N SER A 213 3.01 2.50 23.96
CA SER A 213 3.78 1.38 23.38
C SER A 213 4.83 1.84 22.36
N GLY A 214 4.76 3.07 21.88
CA GLY A 214 5.60 3.57 20.79
C GLY A 214 5.21 3.02 19.41
N MET A 215 4.07 2.31 19.33
CA MET A 215 3.61 1.65 18.11
C MET A 215 2.75 2.60 17.27
N PHE A 216 2.92 2.53 15.96
CA PHE A 216 1.89 2.98 15.02
C PHE A 216 1.08 1.78 14.52
N ALA A 217 -0.16 2.07 14.13
CA ALA A 217 -0.98 1.21 13.30
C ALA A 217 -1.30 1.93 11.99
N GLY A 218 -1.23 1.21 10.88
CA GLY A 218 -1.57 1.70 9.55
C GLY A 218 -2.26 0.61 8.75
N LEU A 219 -3.11 1.02 7.80
CA LEU A 219 -4.10 0.14 7.15
C LEU A 219 -5.11 -0.45 8.15
N GLY A 220 -6.31 -0.76 7.67
CA GLY A 220 -7.32 -1.47 8.44
C GLY A 220 -7.40 -2.96 8.10
N HIS A 221 -6.50 -3.45 7.26
CA HIS A 221 -6.35 -4.86 6.89
C HIS A 221 -4.90 -5.17 6.49
N GLY A 222 -4.56 -6.46 6.47
CA GLY A 222 -3.26 -6.92 6.00
C GLY A 222 -3.01 -6.66 4.52
N ILE A 223 -1.74 -6.47 4.16
CA ILE A 223 -1.33 -6.42 2.76
C ILE A 223 -1.33 -7.86 2.25
N CYS A 224 -2.25 -8.13 1.34
CA CYS A 224 -2.41 -9.43 0.72
C CYS A 224 -1.51 -9.58 -0.50
N ASP A 225 -1.00 -10.79 -0.66
CA ASP A 225 -0.37 -11.25 -1.88
C ASP A 225 -1.47 -11.60 -2.90
N MET A 226 -1.51 -10.85 -4.00
CA MET A 226 -2.51 -11.06 -5.06
C MET A 226 -2.35 -12.40 -5.78
N ASP A 227 -1.15 -12.97 -5.78
CA ASP A 227 -0.84 -14.22 -6.47
C ASP A 227 -1.02 -15.42 -5.53
N ALA A 228 -0.73 -15.26 -4.23
CA ALA A 228 -0.85 -16.32 -3.22
C ALA A 228 -2.19 -16.35 -2.47
N GLY A 229 -3.02 -15.30 -2.60
CA GLY A 229 -4.37 -15.25 -2.02
C GLY A 229 -4.43 -15.12 -0.49
N GLY A 230 -3.33 -14.73 0.17
CA GLY A 230 -3.23 -14.61 1.62
C GLY A 230 -2.41 -13.38 2.06
N VAL A 231 -2.36 -13.13 3.37
CA VAL A 231 -1.53 -12.03 3.93
C VAL A 231 -0.05 -12.33 3.68
N MET A 232 0.66 -11.37 3.08
CA MET A 232 2.07 -11.51 2.72
C MET A 232 2.93 -11.63 3.98
N ALA A 233 3.74 -12.69 4.07
CA ALA A 233 4.65 -12.91 5.19
C ALA A 233 5.71 -11.79 5.24
N LEU A 234 5.77 -11.07 6.36
CA LEU A 234 6.73 -10.00 6.59
C LEU A 234 8.05 -10.57 7.10
N LYS A 235 9.13 -10.43 6.31
CA LYS A 235 10.50 -10.61 6.81
C LYS A 235 11.03 -9.31 7.39
N SER A 236 10.91 -8.26 6.59
CA SER A 236 11.22 -6.90 6.96
C SER A 236 10.35 -5.94 6.17
N GLY A 237 10.20 -4.72 6.68
CA GLY A 237 9.46 -3.70 5.98
C GLY A 237 9.67 -2.34 6.60
N GLU A 238 9.39 -1.33 5.78
CA GLU A 238 9.68 0.06 6.10
C GLU A 238 8.45 0.92 5.76
N PRO A 239 7.92 1.69 6.73
CA PRO A 239 7.05 2.81 6.40
C PRO A 239 7.91 3.91 5.76
N ALA A 240 7.44 4.51 4.69
CA ALA A 240 8.20 5.49 3.91
C ALA A 240 7.40 6.77 3.68
N PRO A 241 8.05 7.93 3.58
CA PRO A 241 7.36 9.17 3.26
C PRO A 241 6.91 9.15 1.80
N ILE A 242 5.71 9.68 1.55
CA ILE A 242 5.16 9.84 0.21
C ILE A 242 4.67 11.26 -0.03
N THR A 243 4.60 11.63 -1.30
CA THR A 243 3.86 12.81 -1.75
C THR A 243 2.69 12.35 -2.61
N LEU A 244 1.47 12.70 -2.18
CA LEU A 244 0.27 12.49 -2.97
C LEU A 244 0.25 13.47 -4.16
N CYS A 245 0.02 12.95 -5.35
CA CYS A 245 0.00 13.73 -6.60
C CYS A 245 -1.35 13.69 -7.32
N GLY A 246 -2.32 12.95 -6.80
CA GLY A 246 -3.70 12.97 -7.30
C GLY A 246 -4.52 11.77 -6.85
N VAL A 247 -5.74 11.67 -7.38
CA VAL A 247 -6.66 10.56 -7.10
C VAL A 247 -7.29 10.08 -8.41
N THR A 248 -7.29 8.76 -8.62
CA THR A 248 -8.20 8.13 -9.58
C THR A 248 -9.55 8.00 -8.90
N LYS A 249 -10.58 8.64 -9.44
CA LYS A 249 -11.93 8.54 -8.86
C LYS A 249 -12.46 7.11 -8.93
N GLY A 250 -13.07 6.66 -7.83
CA GLY A 250 -13.81 5.41 -7.78
C GLY A 250 -15.14 5.53 -8.49
N GLN A 251 -15.52 4.47 -9.18
CA GLN A 251 -16.82 4.31 -9.83
C GLN A 251 -17.36 2.92 -9.49
N PRO A 252 -18.69 2.70 -9.57
CA PRO A 252 -19.24 1.37 -9.48
C PRO A 252 -18.51 0.41 -10.42
N GLN A 253 -18.08 -0.73 -9.88
CA GLN A 253 -17.30 -1.79 -10.54
C GLN A 253 -15.87 -1.40 -10.94
N SER A 254 -15.40 -0.20 -10.60
CA SER A 254 -14.06 0.28 -10.89
C SER A 254 -13.50 1.05 -9.68
N PRO A 255 -12.79 0.36 -8.77
CA PRO A 255 -12.19 0.98 -7.60
C PRO A 255 -11.29 2.16 -7.97
N GLY A 256 -11.41 3.25 -7.22
CA GLY A 256 -10.50 4.38 -7.34
C GLY A 256 -9.21 4.14 -6.57
N GLN A 257 -8.30 5.10 -6.63
CA GLN A 257 -7.01 4.99 -5.94
C GLN A 257 -6.32 6.34 -5.67
N LEU A 258 -5.73 6.49 -4.48
CA LEU A 258 -4.77 7.55 -4.18
C LEU A 258 -3.46 7.34 -4.95
N ARG A 259 -3.01 8.36 -5.67
CA ARG A 259 -1.74 8.34 -6.40
C ARG A 259 -0.70 9.14 -5.63
N GLY A 260 0.46 8.54 -5.45
CA GLY A 260 1.61 9.19 -4.83
C GLY A 260 2.92 8.54 -5.24
N TYR A 261 4.01 9.17 -4.87
CA TYR A 261 5.37 8.66 -5.07
C TYR A 261 6.14 8.77 -3.77
N PHE A 262 7.13 7.88 -3.57
CA PHE A 262 8.04 7.97 -2.43
C PHE A 262 8.84 9.27 -2.51
N SER A 263 8.78 10.07 -1.46
CA SER A 263 9.42 11.38 -1.41
C SER A 263 10.84 11.33 -0.83
N SER A 264 11.21 10.22 -0.20
CA SER A 264 12.57 9.91 0.28
C SER A 264 12.84 8.42 0.21
N ASP A 265 14.13 8.07 0.15
CA ASP A 265 14.59 6.69 0.37
C ASP A 265 14.72 6.37 1.87
N GLU A 266 14.73 7.39 2.74
CA GLU A 266 14.76 7.23 4.19
C GLU A 266 13.44 6.64 4.71
N SER A 267 13.56 5.66 5.60
CA SER A 267 12.43 5.10 6.32
C SER A 267 11.89 6.09 7.37
N LEU A 268 10.59 5.98 7.66
CA LEU A 268 9.95 6.63 8.81
C LEU A 268 10.10 5.79 10.10
N GLY A 269 10.54 4.54 9.98
CA GLY A 269 10.72 3.61 11.10
C GLY A 269 10.81 2.15 10.66
N ARG A 270 10.11 1.25 11.34
CA ARG A 270 10.16 -0.19 11.05
C ARG A 270 8.77 -0.81 11.05
N LEU A 271 8.48 -1.68 10.08
CA LEU A 271 7.32 -2.56 10.13
C LEU A 271 7.67 -3.79 10.95
N LEU A 272 6.84 -4.09 11.95
CA LEU A 272 7.00 -5.22 12.85
C LEU A 272 5.98 -6.32 12.56
N ALA A 273 4.80 -5.99 12.04
CA ALA A 273 3.81 -6.97 11.65
C ALA A 273 2.99 -6.52 10.44
N ASN A 274 2.66 -7.50 9.58
CA ASN A 274 1.60 -7.43 8.58
C ASN A 274 0.64 -8.58 8.89
N ASN A 275 -0.55 -8.28 9.41
CA ASN A 275 -1.53 -9.30 9.77
C ASN A 275 -2.93 -8.88 9.28
N GLU A 276 -3.93 -9.74 9.48
CA GLU A 276 -5.29 -9.47 8.98
C GLU A 276 -5.85 -8.14 9.44
N THR A 277 -5.50 -7.63 10.63
CA THR A 277 -6.05 -6.41 11.22
C THR A 277 -5.33 -5.12 10.82
N GLY A 278 -4.21 -5.22 10.09
CA GLY A 278 -3.44 -4.05 9.67
C GLY A 278 -1.93 -4.29 9.65
N VAL A 279 -1.21 -3.20 9.47
CA VAL A 279 0.25 -3.13 9.52
C VAL A 279 0.65 -2.34 10.76
N TYR A 280 1.61 -2.88 11.51
CA TYR A 280 2.03 -2.33 12.78
C TYR A 280 3.54 -2.19 12.81
N GLY A 281 4.02 -1.17 13.51
CA GLY A 281 5.44 -0.90 13.58
C GLY A 281 5.80 0.24 14.50
N THR A 282 7.05 0.66 14.44
CA THR A 282 7.56 1.83 15.16
C THR A 282 7.85 2.96 14.19
N LEU A 283 7.78 4.19 14.69
CA LEU A 283 8.26 5.38 14.01
C LEU A 283 9.54 5.87 14.70
N ASP A 284 10.53 6.31 13.92
CA ASP A 284 11.80 6.81 14.45
C ASP A 284 11.60 8.12 15.23
N THR A 285 10.63 8.93 14.79
CA THR A 285 10.20 10.15 15.47
C THR A 285 8.73 10.04 15.86
N PRO A 286 8.39 10.15 17.16
CA PRO A 286 7.00 10.19 17.60
C PRO A 286 6.24 11.33 16.91
N PRO A 287 5.07 11.06 16.30
CA PRO A 287 4.29 12.08 15.64
C PRO A 287 3.70 13.06 16.67
N ALA A 288 3.66 14.33 16.32
CA ALA A 288 2.95 15.33 17.10
C ALA A 288 1.43 15.15 16.96
N GLY A 289 0.69 15.44 18.03
CA GLY A 289 -0.77 15.43 17.99
C GLY A 289 -1.39 15.31 19.38
N THR A 290 -2.71 15.41 19.44
CA THR A 290 -3.48 15.24 20.67
C THR A 290 -3.96 13.80 20.75
N ALA A 291 -3.67 13.13 21.87
CA ALA A 291 -4.22 11.80 22.13
C ALA A 291 -5.73 11.89 22.34
N LEU A 292 -6.48 11.02 21.66
CA LEU A 292 -7.91 10.83 21.84
C LEU A 292 -8.17 9.48 22.51
N ALA A 293 -9.20 9.42 23.34
CA ALA A 293 -9.66 8.15 23.88
C ALA A 293 -10.14 7.23 22.74
N VAL A 294 -9.88 5.94 22.88
CA VAL A 294 -10.40 4.87 22.02
C VAL A 294 -11.81 4.55 22.52
N LEU A 295 -12.79 4.59 21.62
CA LEU A 295 -14.17 4.23 21.95
C LEU A 295 -14.24 2.70 22.06
N PRO A 296 -14.71 2.14 23.20
CA PRO A 296 -14.91 0.71 23.34
C PRO A 296 -15.83 0.19 22.24
N ARG A 297 -15.53 -0.98 21.68
CA ARG A 297 -16.27 -1.52 20.54
C ARG A 297 -17.77 -1.59 20.85
N GLU A 298 -18.16 -1.97 22.07
CA GLU A 298 -19.55 -2.06 22.54
C GLU A 298 -20.27 -0.71 22.55
N GLU A 299 -19.53 0.39 22.69
CA GLU A 299 -20.06 1.76 22.71
C GLU A 299 -20.14 2.41 21.32
N VAL A 300 -19.53 1.80 20.30
CA VAL A 300 -19.67 2.25 18.91
C VAL A 300 -21.12 2.06 18.47
N GLN A 301 -21.71 3.12 17.90
CA GLN A 301 -23.11 3.15 17.49
C GLN A 301 -23.25 3.53 16.01
N GLU A 302 -24.37 3.16 15.38
CA GLU A 302 -24.77 3.73 14.10
C GLU A 302 -24.99 5.24 14.23
N GLY A 303 -24.62 6.01 13.22
CA GLY A 303 -24.76 7.46 13.25
C GLY A 303 -23.60 8.22 12.63
N ALA A 304 -23.60 9.54 12.82
CA ALA A 304 -22.63 10.44 12.23
C ALA A 304 -21.22 10.19 12.80
N VAL A 305 -20.23 10.21 11.90
CA VAL A 305 -18.81 10.08 12.22
C VAL A 305 -18.00 11.01 11.33
N LYS A 306 -16.71 11.18 11.65
CA LYS A 306 -15.75 11.88 10.80
C LYS A 306 -14.62 10.95 10.40
N LEU A 307 -14.21 11.00 9.15
CA LEU A 307 -12.99 10.36 8.66
C LEU A 307 -11.85 11.37 8.68
N LEU A 308 -10.71 11.01 9.27
CA LEU A 308 -9.49 11.80 9.19
C LEU A 308 -8.59 11.21 8.11
N LEU A 309 -8.35 11.90 6.99
CA LEU A 309 -7.45 11.37 5.96
C LEU A 309 -6.85 12.44 5.05
N SER A 310 -5.74 12.08 4.41
CA SER A 310 -5.09 12.89 3.35
C SER A 310 -5.49 12.37 1.98
N ILE A 311 -5.94 13.26 1.09
CA ILE A 311 -6.22 12.95 -0.32
C ILE A 311 -5.32 13.72 -1.29
N ASP A 312 -4.50 14.63 -0.76
CA ASP A 312 -3.56 15.48 -1.48
C ASP A 312 -2.37 15.85 -0.57
N GLU A 313 -1.47 16.70 -1.07
CA GLU A 313 -0.25 17.12 -0.38
C GLU A 313 -0.46 18.02 0.85
N ASN A 314 -1.69 18.50 1.11
CA ASN A 314 -1.97 19.40 2.24
C ASN A 314 -2.20 18.65 3.56
N GLY A 315 -2.02 17.33 3.56
CA GLY A 315 -2.13 16.50 4.76
C GLY A 315 -3.57 16.19 5.19
N PRO A 316 -3.73 15.63 6.40
CA PRO A 316 -4.98 15.04 6.83
C PRO A 316 -6.06 16.08 7.18
N ARG A 317 -7.30 15.81 6.74
CA ARG A 317 -8.48 16.65 7.01
C ARG A 317 -9.66 15.79 7.45
N LEU A 318 -10.62 16.44 8.10
CA LEU A 318 -11.87 15.81 8.52
C LEU A 318 -12.91 15.85 7.39
N TYR A 319 -13.48 14.69 7.11
CA TYR A 319 -14.59 14.50 6.18
C TYR A 319 -15.78 13.84 6.88
N GLU A 320 -16.98 14.28 6.57
CA GLU A 320 -18.23 13.71 7.09
C GLU A 320 -18.54 12.33 6.51
N ALA A 321 -18.99 11.43 7.38
CA ALA A 321 -19.47 10.09 7.03
C ALA A 321 -20.50 9.60 8.06
N LYS A 322 -21.05 8.42 7.84
CA LYS A 322 -22.00 7.75 8.73
C LYS A 322 -21.65 6.28 8.88
N ILE A 323 -21.76 5.73 10.09
CA ILE A 323 -21.89 4.28 10.32
C ILE A 323 -23.35 3.92 10.04
N GLU A 324 -23.60 3.19 8.95
CA GLU A 324 -24.94 2.72 8.56
C GLU A 324 -25.30 1.38 9.20
N GLY A 325 -24.31 0.63 9.67
CA GLY A 325 -24.53 -0.65 10.32
C GLY A 325 -23.30 -1.12 11.08
N ILE A 326 -23.54 -1.95 12.09
CA ILE A 326 -22.50 -2.70 12.79
C ILE A 326 -22.68 -4.16 12.41
N ALA A 327 -21.73 -4.67 11.62
CA ALA A 327 -21.67 -6.07 11.23
C ALA A 327 -21.20 -6.95 12.41
N SER A 328 -20.87 -8.22 12.14
CA SER A 328 -20.41 -9.13 13.19
C SER A 328 -19.18 -8.56 13.91
N ARG A 329 -19.28 -8.44 15.23
CA ARG A 329 -18.20 -8.00 16.11
C ARG A 329 -17.07 -9.03 16.22
N ASP A 330 -17.35 -10.27 15.79
CA ASP A 330 -16.41 -11.40 15.82
C ASP A 330 -15.55 -11.49 14.56
N GLN A 331 -15.91 -10.77 13.48
CA GLN A 331 -15.05 -10.67 12.31
C GLN A 331 -13.84 -9.79 12.60
N PRO A 332 -12.65 -10.10 12.06
CA PRO A 332 -11.44 -9.35 12.39
C PRO A 332 -11.39 -7.94 11.79
N THR A 333 -11.99 -7.68 10.62
CA THR A 333 -11.73 -6.46 9.84
C THR A 333 -12.95 -5.75 9.23
N LYS A 334 -14.12 -6.40 9.20
CA LYS A 334 -15.34 -5.88 8.55
C LYS A 334 -16.45 -5.72 9.58
N ASN A 335 -16.21 -4.88 10.59
CA ASN A 335 -17.12 -4.67 11.72
C ASN A 335 -18.12 -3.54 11.51
N LEU A 336 -17.74 -2.51 10.77
CA LEU A 336 -18.53 -1.30 10.55
C LEU A 336 -18.91 -1.22 9.08
N VAL A 337 -20.15 -0.86 8.77
CA VAL A 337 -20.58 -0.46 7.43
C VAL A 337 -20.65 1.06 7.40
N LEU A 338 -19.86 1.67 6.54
CA LEU A 338 -19.65 3.12 6.45
C LEU A 338 -20.23 3.66 5.15
N ARG A 339 -20.75 4.88 5.21
CA ARG A 339 -21.07 5.70 4.04
C ARG A 339 -20.41 7.07 4.15
N VAL A 340 -19.64 7.46 3.15
CA VAL A 340 -19.12 8.82 3.00
C VAL A 340 -20.27 9.75 2.62
N THR A 341 -20.41 10.86 3.35
CA THR A 341 -21.44 11.87 3.10
C THR A 341 -20.85 13.23 2.74
N ASP A 342 -19.54 13.44 2.97
CA ASP A 342 -18.88 14.70 2.66
C ASP A 342 -18.85 14.97 1.16
N PRO A 343 -19.46 16.08 0.68
CA PRO A 343 -19.51 16.38 -0.74
C PRO A 343 -18.12 16.63 -1.33
N ARG A 344 -17.18 17.17 -0.54
CA ARG A 344 -15.82 17.47 -1.01
C ARG A 344 -15.05 16.17 -1.28
N LEU A 345 -15.21 15.17 -0.40
CA LEU A 345 -14.57 13.86 -0.57
C LEU A 345 -15.18 13.12 -1.76
N LEU A 346 -16.51 13.06 -1.83
CA LEU A 346 -17.23 12.42 -2.94
C LEU A 346 -16.89 13.05 -4.28
N GLU A 347 -16.85 14.39 -4.36
CA GLU A 347 -16.47 15.09 -5.57
C GLU A 347 -15.03 14.76 -5.99
N ALA A 348 -14.08 14.79 -5.06
CA ALA A 348 -12.67 14.57 -5.38
C ALA A 348 -12.36 13.12 -5.75
N THR A 349 -13.04 12.15 -5.13
CA THR A 349 -12.59 10.75 -5.11
C THR A 349 -13.64 9.73 -5.53
N GLY A 350 -14.91 10.12 -5.61
CA GLY A 350 -16.04 9.19 -5.79
C GLY A 350 -16.44 8.43 -4.52
N GLY A 351 -15.72 8.58 -3.41
CA GLY A 351 -15.99 7.90 -2.14
C GLY A 351 -14.72 7.33 -1.51
N ILE A 352 -14.79 6.11 -0.99
CA ILE A 352 -13.62 5.39 -0.47
C ILE A 352 -12.83 4.84 -1.66
N VAL A 353 -11.52 5.08 -1.67
CA VAL A 353 -10.62 4.59 -2.71
C VAL A 353 -9.43 3.85 -2.11
N GLN A 354 -8.72 3.07 -2.93
CA GLN A 354 -7.50 2.40 -2.51
C GLN A 354 -6.47 3.41 -1.99
N GLY A 355 -5.78 3.04 -0.91
CA GLY A 355 -4.88 3.92 -0.16
C GLY A 355 -5.52 4.63 1.04
N MET A 356 -6.86 4.72 1.10
CA MET A 356 -7.58 5.27 2.27
C MET A 356 -7.75 4.25 3.40
N SER A 357 -7.45 2.97 3.16
CA SER A 357 -7.44 1.95 4.22
C SER A 357 -6.52 2.41 5.37
N GLY A 358 -7.04 2.36 6.59
CA GLY A 358 -6.42 2.94 7.78
C GLY A 358 -6.93 4.34 8.14
N ALA A 359 -7.77 5.01 7.34
CA ALA A 359 -8.31 6.32 7.70
C ALA A 359 -9.08 6.26 9.04
N PRO A 360 -8.67 7.02 10.07
CA PRO A 360 -9.35 7.02 11.37
C PRO A 360 -10.81 7.44 11.28
N ILE A 361 -11.66 6.68 11.95
CA ILE A 361 -13.09 6.94 12.12
C ILE A 361 -13.30 7.50 13.51
N LEU A 362 -13.72 8.77 13.58
CA LEU A 362 -13.96 9.49 14.83
C LEU A 362 -15.46 9.57 15.11
N GLN A 363 -15.86 9.13 16.29
CA GLN A 363 -17.24 9.22 16.79
C GLN A 363 -17.22 9.88 18.17
N ASN A 364 -18.04 10.92 18.37
CA ASN A 364 -18.14 11.64 19.64
C ASN A 364 -16.78 12.16 20.19
N GLY A 365 -15.87 12.55 19.29
CA GLY A 365 -14.51 13.00 19.65
C GLY A 365 -13.54 11.90 20.10
N LYS A 366 -13.97 10.63 20.05
CA LYS A 366 -13.15 9.45 20.35
C LYS A 366 -12.83 8.68 19.06
N LEU A 367 -11.76 7.88 19.08
CA LEU A 367 -11.39 7.01 17.97
C LEU A 367 -12.23 5.73 18.01
N ALA A 368 -13.15 5.55 17.05
CA ALA A 368 -14.04 4.40 16.98
C ALA A 368 -13.49 3.27 16.11
N GLY A 369 -12.75 3.61 15.05
CA GLY A 369 -12.30 2.62 14.09
C GLY A 369 -11.34 3.15 13.03
N ALA A 370 -11.12 2.33 12.02
CA ALA A 370 -10.41 2.69 10.80
C ALA A 370 -11.11 2.12 9.56
N VAL A 371 -11.07 2.84 8.44
CA VAL A 371 -11.59 2.36 7.15
C VAL A 371 -10.79 1.15 6.67
N THR A 372 -11.43 0.13 6.09
CA THR A 372 -10.76 -1.06 5.55
C THR A 372 -10.98 -1.21 4.04
N HIS A 373 -12.12 -1.75 3.61
CA HIS A 373 -12.40 -2.11 2.22
C HIS A 373 -13.52 -1.23 1.65
N VAL A 374 -13.43 -0.89 0.37
CA VAL A 374 -14.51 -0.23 -0.36
C VAL A 374 -15.51 -1.25 -0.91
N PHE A 375 -16.79 -0.88 -1.04
CA PHE A 375 -17.78 -1.69 -1.74
C PHE A 375 -17.61 -1.52 -3.24
N THR A 376 -17.57 -2.62 -3.99
CA THR A 376 -17.26 -2.55 -5.43
C THR A 376 -18.40 -1.91 -6.20
N GLU A 377 -19.64 -2.11 -5.77
CA GLU A 377 -20.86 -1.61 -6.38
C GLU A 377 -21.21 -0.16 -6.00
N ASP A 378 -20.76 0.33 -4.84
CA ASP A 378 -20.99 1.70 -4.38
C ASP A 378 -19.73 2.24 -3.69
N PRO A 379 -18.88 3.01 -4.40
CA PRO A 379 -17.66 3.56 -3.82
C PRO A 379 -17.89 4.50 -2.65
N ALA A 380 -19.09 5.06 -2.47
CA ALA A 380 -19.39 5.86 -1.28
C ALA A 380 -19.49 4.99 -0.01
N MET A 381 -19.60 3.67 -0.15
CA MET A 381 -19.68 2.73 0.95
C MET A 381 -18.39 1.93 1.15
N GLY A 382 -18.19 1.49 2.39
CA GLY A 382 -17.06 0.65 2.76
C GLY A 382 -17.23 -0.01 4.11
N TYR A 383 -16.21 -0.78 4.48
CA TYR A 383 -16.10 -1.41 5.77
C TYR A 383 -15.13 -0.66 6.69
N GLY A 384 -15.28 -0.87 7.99
CA GLY A 384 -14.35 -0.43 9.01
C GLY A 384 -14.06 -1.51 10.06
N ILE A 385 -12.90 -1.40 10.71
CA ILE A 385 -12.46 -2.21 11.85
C ILE A 385 -12.55 -1.37 13.13
N PHE A 386 -12.80 -2.01 14.28
CA PHE A 386 -12.75 -1.32 15.58
C PHE A 386 -11.32 -0.88 15.93
N ALA A 387 -11.20 0.35 16.43
CA ALA A 387 -9.91 0.88 16.85
C ALA A 387 -9.35 0.13 18.06
N GLN A 388 -10.24 -0.30 18.96
CA GLN A 388 -9.87 -1.12 20.11
C GLN A 388 -9.15 -2.41 19.68
N THR A 389 -9.65 -3.11 18.65
CA THR A 389 -9.00 -4.32 18.11
C THR A 389 -7.58 -4.02 17.62
N MET A 390 -7.40 -2.92 16.91
CA MET A 390 -6.08 -2.52 16.40
C MET A 390 -5.10 -2.16 17.53
N VAL A 391 -5.57 -1.49 18.59
CA VAL A 391 -4.74 -1.14 19.75
C VAL A 391 -4.32 -2.37 20.54
N GLU A 392 -5.25 -3.32 20.77
CA GLU A 392 -4.95 -4.60 21.42
C GLU A 392 -3.85 -5.36 20.64
N GLN A 393 -3.96 -5.39 19.30
CA GLN A 393 -2.96 -6.04 18.45
C GLN A 393 -1.60 -5.33 18.49
N GLY A 394 -1.58 -4.00 18.33
CA GLY A 394 -0.34 -3.23 18.37
C GLY A 394 0.43 -3.43 19.69
N ARG A 395 -0.28 -3.46 20.82
CA ARG A 395 0.33 -3.69 22.15
C ARG A 395 0.80 -5.12 22.36
N ALA A 396 0.09 -6.12 21.83
CA ALA A 396 0.54 -7.50 21.86
C ALA A 396 1.87 -7.67 21.10
N ILE A 397 1.97 -7.07 19.91
CA ILE A 397 3.18 -7.07 19.09
C ILE A 397 4.34 -6.37 19.81
N ALA A 398 4.10 -5.21 20.41
CA ALA A 398 5.11 -4.49 21.18
C ALA A 398 5.65 -5.31 22.37
N SER A 399 4.79 -6.09 23.02
CA SER A 399 5.20 -6.93 24.15
C SER A 399 6.09 -8.09 23.72
N GLN A 400 5.84 -8.67 22.53
CA GLN A 400 6.65 -9.74 21.96
C GLN A 400 8.02 -9.24 21.50
N SER A 401 8.09 -8.06 20.87
CA SER A 401 9.36 -7.51 20.38
C SER A 401 10.34 -7.14 21.50
N VAL A 402 9.84 -6.69 22.66
CA VAL A 402 10.67 -6.46 23.86
C VAL A 402 11.26 -7.79 24.37
N GLN A 403 10.47 -8.86 24.41
CA GLN A 403 10.94 -10.17 24.88
C GLN A 403 12.01 -10.78 23.98
N GLU A 404 11.89 -10.63 22.66
CA GLU A 404 12.91 -11.09 21.71
C GLU A 404 14.21 -10.28 21.81
N HIS A 405 14.12 -8.98 22.14
CA HIS A 405 15.30 -8.14 22.34
C HIS A 405 16.02 -8.45 23.66
N ASP A 406 15.29 -8.78 24.72
CA ASP A 406 15.88 -9.16 26.01
C ASP A 406 16.45 -10.60 26.01
N ALA A 407 16.03 -11.45 25.06
CA ALA A 407 16.48 -12.83 24.92
C ALA A 407 17.69 -13.02 23.99
N ALA A 408 18.01 -12.01 23.17
CA ALA A 408 19.14 -12.00 22.22
C ALA A 408 20.38 -11.32 22.83
#